data_AF-A0A5J4XDQ4-F1
#
_entry.id   AF-A0A5J4XDQ4-F1
#
_cell.length_a   1.000
_cell.length_b   1.000
_cell.length_c   1.000
_cell.angle_alpha   90.00
_cell.angle_beta   90.00
_cell.angle_gamma   90.00
#
_symmetry.space_group_name_H-M   'P 1'
#
loop_
_entity.id
_entity.type
_entity.pdbx_description
1 polymer ?
#
loop_
_entity_poly.entity_id
_entity_poly.type
_entity_poly.pdbx_seq_one_letter_code
_entity_poly.pdbx_strand_id
1 'polypeptide(L)'
;MSWSQLPVRSQLRTYAKRFLMAGAATSAGIVAAYRNDLTQLQFDTFSAFGPFLRLLDAESSHNVAIWTAKYGIVPRDRRPDSQSLGVSVWGRDFPNPIGMMTI
;
A
#
# COMPACT_ATOMS: atom_id res chain seq x y z
N MET A 1 -39.11 -32.63 39.30
CA MET A 1 -37.71 -32.37 39.71
C MET A 1 -37.02 -31.67 38.54
N SER A 2 -37.04 -30.33 38.51
CA SER A 2 -36.51 -29.48 37.44
C SER A 2 -35.12 -28.98 37.84
N TRP A 3 -34.07 -29.53 37.25
CA TRP A 3 -32.69 -29.10 37.47
C TRP A 3 -32.15 -28.37 36.23
N SER A 4 -32.02 -27.05 36.39
CA SER A 4 -30.89 -26.21 35.92
C SER A 4 -30.27 -26.53 34.55
N GLN A 5 -30.88 -26.04 33.46
CA GLN A 5 -30.22 -25.90 32.16
C GLN A 5 -29.47 -24.56 32.13
N LEU A 6 -28.18 -24.61 32.46
CA LEU A 6 -27.31 -23.45 32.69
C LEU A 6 -27.16 -22.55 31.43
N PRO A 7 -27.38 -21.21 31.53
CA PRO A 7 -27.13 -20.25 30.43
C PRO A 7 -25.63 -20.08 30.08
N VAL A 8 -24.75 -20.81 30.75
CA VAL A 8 -23.29 -20.64 30.72
C VAL A 8 -22.68 -21.00 29.36
N ARG A 9 -23.22 -22.01 28.66
CA ARG A 9 -22.69 -22.45 27.35
C ARG A 9 -22.94 -21.45 26.22
N SER A 10 -24.06 -20.72 26.24
CA SER A 10 -24.35 -19.71 25.21
C SER A 10 -23.52 -18.45 25.44
N GLN A 11 -23.39 -18.01 26.70
CA GLN A 11 -22.59 -16.85 27.08
C GLN A 11 -21.12 -17.05 26.73
N LEU A 12 -20.53 -18.21 27.02
CA LEU A 12 -19.14 -18.53 26.67
C LEU A 12 -18.86 -18.44 25.16
N ARG A 13 -19.77 -18.94 24.31
CA ARG A 13 -19.63 -18.82 22.85
C ARG A 13 -19.73 -17.37 22.39
N THR A 14 -20.59 -16.58 23.03
CA THR A 14 -20.74 -15.15 22.74
C THR A 14 -19.48 -14.37 23.13
N TYR A 15 -18.93 -14.60 24.32
CA TYR A 15 -17.68 -13.98 24.74
C TYR A 15 -16.49 -14.42 23.87
N ALA A 16 -16.37 -15.70 23.55
CA ALA A 16 -15.32 -16.21 22.65
C ALA A 16 -15.41 -15.57 21.25
N LYS A 17 -16.62 -15.45 20.67
CA LYS A 17 -16.83 -14.76 19.39
C LYS A 17 -16.44 -13.28 19.46
N ARG A 18 -16.77 -12.59 20.55
CA ARG A 18 -16.39 -11.17 20.75
C ARG A 18 -14.89 -11.01 20.90
N PHE A 19 -14.22 -11.91 21.61
CA PHE A 19 -12.76 -11.91 21.77
C PHE A 19 -12.05 -12.17 20.43
N LEU A 20 -12.54 -13.13 19.65
CA LEU A 20 -12.04 -13.39 18.29
C LEU A 20 -12.23 -12.19 17.36
N MET A 21 -13.41 -11.55 17.38
CA MET A 21 -13.69 -10.35 16.60
C MET A 21 -12.80 -9.17 17.02
N ALA A 22 -12.60 -8.96 18.32
CA ALA A 22 -11.72 -7.91 18.83
C ALA A 22 -10.26 -8.16 18.43
N GLY A 23 -9.77 -9.40 18.56
CA GLY A 23 -8.43 -9.78 18.12
C GLY A 23 -8.25 -9.61 16.60
N ALA A 24 -9.26 -9.97 15.81
CA ALA A 24 -9.24 -9.80 14.36
C ALA A 24 -9.28 -8.33 13.91
N ALA A 25 -10.04 -7.47 14.61
CA ALA A 25 -10.11 -6.05 14.31
C ALA A 25 -8.77 -5.35 14.59
N THR A 26 -8.13 -5.67 15.72
CA THR A 26 -6.83 -5.10 16.08
C THR A 26 -5.74 -5.53 15.11
N SER A 27 -5.68 -6.82 14.73
CA SER A 27 -4.67 -7.29 13.78
C SER A 27 -4.87 -6.73 12.37
N ALA A 28 -6.11 -6.57 11.92
CA ALA A 28 -6.42 -5.94 10.64
C ALA A 28 -5.99 -4.46 10.60
N GLY A 29 -6.24 -3.71 11.68
CA GLY A 29 -5.81 -2.31 11.79
C GLY A 29 -4.29 -2.15 11.76
N ILE A 30 -3.56 -3.02 12.46
CA ILE A 30 -2.09 -3.03 12.45
C ILE A 30 -1.56 -3.33 11.05
N VAL A 31 -2.04 -4.38 10.39
CA VAL A 31 -1.60 -4.75 9.04
C VAL A 31 -1.88 -3.63 8.03
N ALA A 32 -3.02 -2.94 8.16
CA ALA A 32 -3.35 -1.81 7.30
C ALA A 32 -2.37 -0.63 7.48
N ALA A 33 -1.98 -0.30 8.71
CA ALA A 33 -0.99 0.74 8.98
C ALA A 33 0.39 0.40 8.40
N TYR A 34 0.86 -0.84 8.60
CA TYR A 34 2.17 -1.29 8.11
C TYR A 34 2.33 -1.26 6.58
N ARG A 35 1.24 -1.44 5.81
CA ARG A 35 1.34 -1.47 4.34
C ARG A 35 1.91 -0.18 3.75
N ASN A 36 1.54 0.97 4.30
CA ASN A 36 2.04 2.26 3.80
C ASN A 36 3.53 2.46 4.12
N ASP A 37 3.95 2.09 5.33
CA ASP A 37 5.36 2.20 5.76
C ASP A 37 6.29 1.32 4.92
N LEU A 38 5.84 0.11 4.57
CA LEU A 38 6.61 -0.79 3.71
C LEU A 38 6.79 -0.22 2.29
N THR A 39 5.75 0.40 1.74
CA THR A 39 5.85 1.08 0.44
C THR A 39 6.81 2.26 0.52
N GLN A 40 6.72 3.08 1.58
CA GLN A 40 7.62 4.22 1.77
C GLN A 40 9.09 3.77 1.84
N LEU A 41 9.38 2.70 2.59
CA LEU A 41 10.72 2.13 2.70
C LEU A 41 11.30 1.68 1.35
N GLN A 42 10.46 1.11 0.46
CA GLN A 42 10.88 0.74 -0.90
C GLN A 42 11.33 1.96 -1.70
N PHE A 43 10.59 3.07 -1.62
CA PHE A 43 10.95 4.32 -2.29
C PHE A 43 12.23 4.93 -1.72
N ASP A 44 12.38 4.98 -0.40
CA ASP A 44 13.57 5.54 0.24
C ASP A 44 14.82 4.73 -0.10
N THR A 45 14.71 3.39 -0.09
CA THR A 45 15.79 2.49 -0.48
C THR A 45 16.18 2.69 -1.95
N PHE A 46 15.20 2.82 -2.85
CA PHE A 46 15.48 3.07 -4.26
C PHE A 46 16.12 4.45 -4.49
N SER A 47 15.65 5.48 -3.78
CA SER A 47 16.18 6.84 -3.84
C SER A 47 17.63 6.92 -3.35
N ALA A 48 18.01 6.09 -2.38
CA ALA A 48 19.38 5.98 -1.89
C ALA A 48 20.38 5.52 -2.97
N PHE A 49 19.92 4.93 -4.08
CA PHE A 49 20.78 4.61 -5.22
C PHE A 49 21.10 5.83 -6.12
N GLY A 50 20.41 6.96 -5.93
CA GLY A 50 20.59 8.18 -6.71
C GLY A 50 22.05 8.65 -6.86
N PRO A 51 22.90 8.65 -5.81
CA PRO A 51 24.31 9.00 -5.92
C PRO A 51 25.11 8.12 -6.89
N PHE A 52 24.77 6.84 -7.05
CA PHE A 52 25.44 5.97 -8.00
C PHE A 52 25.06 6.30 -9.45
N LEU A 53 23.81 6.71 -9.70
CA LEU A 53 23.37 7.16 -11.02
C LEU A 53 24.07 8.46 -11.44
N ARG A 54 24.45 9.32 -10.50
CA ARG A 54 25.20 10.56 -10.76
C ARG A 54 26.64 10.34 -11.22
N LEU A 55 27.18 9.13 -11.07
CA LEU A 55 28.50 8.77 -11.60
C LEU A 55 28.45 8.43 -13.10
N LEU A 56 27.25 8.24 -13.66
CA LEU A 56 27.03 7.96 -15.07
C LEU A 56 26.71 9.26 -15.83
N ASP A 57 26.99 9.27 -17.13
CA ASP A 57 26.49 10.32 -18.02
C ASP A 57 24.95 10.32 -18.09
N ALA A 58 24.36 11.46 -18.47
CA ALA A 58 22.92 11.62 -18.57
C ALA A 58 22.27 10.52 -19.43
N GLU A 59 22.83 10.20 -20.60
CA GLU A 59 22.27 9.19 -21.51
C GLU A 59 22.36 7.78 -20.91
N SER A 60 23.49 7.46 -20.27
CA SER A 60 23.69 6.16 -19.61
C SER A 60 22.74 5.99 -18.42
N SER A 61 22.58 7.04 -17.60
CA SER A 61 21.66 7.02 -16.45
C SER A 61 20.20 6.84 -16.90
N HIS A 62 19.81 7.49 -18.00
CA HIS A 62 18.49 7.33 -18.60
C HIS A 62 18.25 5.90 -19.10
N ASN A 63 19.22 5.33 -19.81
CA ASN A 63 19.15 3.95 -20.29
C ASN A 63 19.03 2.95 -19.13
N VAL A 64 19.74 3.17 -18.02
CA VAL A 64 19.61 2.36 -16.80
C VAL A 64 18.22 2.52 -16.18
N ALA A 65 17.65 3.73 -16.16
CA ALA A 65 16.30 3.96 -15.66
C ALA A 65 15.24 3.22 -16.49
N ILE A 66 15.34 3.25 -17.83
CA ILE A 66 14.45 2.47 -18.71
C ILE A 66 14.64 0.97 -18.48
N TRP A 67 15.89 0.50 -18.38
CA TRP A 67 16.19 -0.91 -18.17
C TRP A 67 15.59 -1.41 -16.85
N THR A 68 15.83 -0.70 -15.75
CA THR A 68 15.27 -1.05 -14.43
C THR A 68 13.73 -0.99 -14.41
N ALA A 69 13.12 -0.01 -15.10
CA ALA A 69 11.67 0.05 -15.26
C ALA A 69 11.12 -1.13 -16.07
N LYS A 70 11.80 -1.54 -17.15
CA LYS A 70 11.44 -2.70 -17.98
C LYS A 70 11.44 -4.01 -17.18
N TYR A 71 12.39 -4.18 -16.27
CA TYR A 71 12.47 -5.38 -15.41
C TYR A 71 11.63 -5.26 -14.12
N GLY A 72 10.91 -4.15 -13.91
CA GLY A 72 10.05 -3.97 -12.73
C GLY A 72 10.81 -3.81 -11.41
N ILE A 73 12.08 -3.38 -11.46
CA ILE A 73 12.92 -3.15 -10.29
C ILE A 73 12.52 -1.85 -9.56
N VAL A 74 11.93 -0.90 -10.29
CA VAL A 74 11.47 0.38 -9.75
C VAL A 74 10.26 0.17 -8.84
N PRO A 75 10.23 0.79 -7.64
CA PRO A 75 9.07 0.71 -6.75
C PRO A 75 7.82 1.31 -7.43
N ARG A 76 6.69 0.64 -7.25
CA ARG A 76 5.40 1.07 -7.79
C ARG A 76 4.49 1.56 -6.67
N ASP A 77 4.03 2.80 -6.79
CA ASP A 77 3.01 3.32 -5.89
C ASP A 77 1.67 2.63 -6.19
N ARG A 78 1.04 2.09 -5.15
CA ARG A 78 -0.29 1.45 -5.20
C ARG A 78 -1.29 2.15 -4.30
N ARG A 79 -0.90 3.25 -3.66
CA ARG A 79 -1.79 4.07 -2.86
C ARG A 79 -2.83 4.72 -3.79
N PRO A 80 -4.10 4.82 -3.37
CA PRO A 80 -5.11 5.50 -4.17
C PRO A 80 -4.78 6.99 -4.28
N ASP A 81 -4.88 7.54 -5.50
CA ASP A 81 -4.78 8.98 -5.72
C ASP A 81 -5.90 9.71 -4.96
N SER A 82 -5.60 10.93 -4.49
CA SER A 82 -6.63 11.79 -3.87
C SER A 82 -7.71 12.14 -4.89
N GLN A 83 -8.98 12.08 -4.48
CA GLN A 83 -10.12 12.44 -5.34
C GLN A 83 -10.03 13.88 -5.86
N SER A 84 -9.35 14.77 -5.13
CA SER A 84 -9.13 16.17 -5.54
C SER A 84 -8.19 16.34 -6.74
N LEU A 85 -7.45 15.28 -7.13
CA LEU A 85 -6.55 15.27 -8.28
C LEU A 85 -7.24 14.81 -9.57
N GLY A 86 -8.48 14.33 -9.52
CA GLY A 86 -9.19 13.92 -10.73
C GLY A 86 -9.46 15.12 -11.65
N VAL A 87 -9.08 15.02 -12.93
CA VAL A 87 -9.31 16.06 -13.94
C VAL A 87 -9.88 15.48 -15.22
N SER A 88 -10.80 16.20 -15.87
CA SER A 88 -11.34 15.83 -17.18
C SER A 88 -10.82 16.79 -18.25
N VAL A 89 -10.13 16.27 -19.26
CA VAL A 89 -9.54 17.05 -20.35
C VAL A 89 -10.01 16.48 -21.68
N TRP A 90 -10.67 17.32 -22.49
CA TRP A 90 -11.23 16.93 -23.80
C TRP A 90 -12.10 15.66 -23.76
N GLY A 91 -12.91 15.51 -22.70
CA GLY A 91 -13.80 14.36 -22.52
C GLY A 91 -13.07 13.07 -22.09
N ARG A 92 -11.83 13.15 -21.61
CA ARG A 92 -11.11 12.04 -20.98
C ARG A 92 -10.86 12.35 -19.51
N ASP A 93 -11.20 11.38 -18.66
CA ASP A 93 -10.99 11.48 -17.23
C ASP A 93 -9.62 10.91 -16.84
N PHE A 94 -8.81 11.72 -16.17
CA PHE A 94 -7.53 11.34 -15.62
C PHE A 94 -7.62 11.34 -14.08
N PRO A 95 -7.16 10.28 -13.40
CA PRO A 95 -7.19 10.21 -11.93
C PRO A 95 -6.23 11.22 -11.27
N ASN A 96 -5.21 11.67 -12.01
CA ASN A 96 -4.20 12.61 -11.55
C ASN A 96 -3.69 13.44 -12.76
N PRO A 97 -3.51 14.77 -12.65
CA PRO A 97 -3.04 15.62 -13.75
C PRO A 97 -1.57 15.43 -14.10
N ILE A 98 -0.79 14.68 -13.32
CA ILE A 98 0.65 14.52 -13.51
C ILE A 98 0.95 13.40 -14.52
N GLY A 99 1.70 13.74 -15.57
CA GLY A 99 2.26 12.81 -16.53
C GLY A 99 3.79 12.85 -16.53
N MET A 100 4.41 11.78 -17.02
CA MET A 100 5.85 11.78 -17.29
C MET A 100 6.09 12.24 -18.73
N MET A 101 7.06 13.13 -18.91
CA MET A 101 7.62 13.46 -20.22
C MET A 101 9.06 12.99 -20.25
N THR A 102 9.38 12.13 -21.22
CA THR A 102 10.76 11.70 -21.48
C THR A 102 11.40 12.70 -22.43
N ILE A 103 12.56 13.24 -22.06
CA ILE A 103 13.45 14.02 -22.95
C ILE A 103 14.55 13.12 -23.49
#